data_AF-A0A9P4MS75-F1
#
_entry.id   AF-A0A9P4MS75-F1
#
_cell.length_a   1.000
_cell.length_b   1.000
_cell.length_c   1.000
_cell.angle_alpha   90.00
_cell.angle_beta   90.00
_cell.angle_gamma   90.00
#
_symmetry.space_group_name_H-M   'P 1'
#
loop_
_entity.id
_entity.type
_entity.pdbx_description
1 polymer ?
#
loop_
_entity_poly.entity_id
_entity_poly.type
_entity_poly.pdbx_seq_one_letter_code
_entity_poly.pdbx_strand_id
1 'polypeptide(L)'
;EIIAGPTLAATKLSIILQLMRVFTPIPGSARRRALLILLCLNMGYFIGVFFVSIFQCSPSEKLWIPTVKGHCINQPVYTLIGGIFNFTSDCLMLLTPIIFIWKLRLSWNRKFGAVVVFLIGILACATSILRVIYSIPRIKDSESYNVLVTVALCM
;
A
#
# COMPACT_ATOMS: atom_id res chain seq x y z
N GLU A 1 -11.04 -1.09 -8.82
CA GLU A 1 -11.19 -0.67 -7.41
C GLU A 1 -11.49 -1.82 -6.44
N ILE A 2 -12.68 -2.43 -6.43
CA ILE A 2 -13.12 -3.35 -5.34
C ILE A 2 -12.24 -4.63 -5.20
N ILE A 3 -11.73 -5.16 -6.31
CA ILE A 3 -10.92 -6.41 -6.30
C ILE A 3 -9.45 -6.12 -5.94
N ALA A 4 -8.95 -4.91 -6.20
CA ALA A 4 -7.55 -4.56 -6.00
C ALA A 4 -7.16 -4.48 -4.52
N GLY A 5 -8.06 -3.98 -3.67
CA GLY A 5 -7.85 -3.90 -2.21
C GLY A 5 -7.56 -5.27 -1.58
N PRO A 6 -8.44 -6.28 -1.75
CA PRO A 6 -8.21 -7.64 -1.25
C PRO A 6 -6.92 -8.28 -1.74
N THR A 7 -6.55 -8.08 -3.01
CA THR A 7 -5.31 -8.63 -3.58
C THR A 7 -4.08 -8.01 -2.91
N LEU A 8 -4.05 -6.68 -2.73
CA LEU A 8 -2.96 -5.98 -2.05
C LEU A 8 -2.81 -6.45 -0.59
N ALA A 9 -3.93 -6.63 0.11
CA ALA A 9 -3.92 -7.17 1.47
C ALA A 9 -3.30 -8.58 1.53
N ALA A 10 -3.71 -9.46 0.62
CA ALA A 10 -3.21 -10.83 0.54
C ALA A 10 -1.70 -10.89 0.24
N THR A 11 -1.20 -10.05 -0.68
CA THR A 11 0.23 -9.95 -0.98
C THR A 11 1.03 -9.52 0.24
N LYS A 12 0.57 -8.48 0.95
CA LYS A 12 1.21 -7.96 2.17
C LYS A 12 1.25 -8.99 3.30
N LEU A 13 0.14 -9.71 3.50
CA LEU A 13 0.05 -10.83 4.44
C LEU A 13 1.09 -11.91 4.12
N SER A 14 1.18 -12.32 2.84
CA SER A 14 2.12 -13.35 2.40
C SER A 14 3.57 -12.95 2.67
N ILE A 15 3.94 -11.71 2.36
CA ILE A 15 5.30 -11.17 2.60
C ILE A 15 5.62 -11.19 4.10
N ILE A 16 4.72 -10.69 4.96
CA ILE A 16 4.93 -10.68 6.41
C ILE A 16 5.08 -12.09 6.97
N LEU A 17 4.24 -13.03 6.53
CA LEU A 17 4.32 -14.43 6.97
C LEU A 17 5.64 -15.08 6.55
N GLN A 18 6.12 -14.78 5.33
CA GLN A 18 7.41 -15.27 4.85
C GLN A 18 8.57 -14.64 5.62
N LEU A 19 8.52 -13.34 5.92
CA LEU A 19 9.49 -12.65 6.77
C LEU A 19 9.52 -13.25 8.18
N MET A 20 8.36 -13.52 8.78
CA MET A 20 8.26 -14.15 10.09
C MET A 20 8.86 -15.56 10.10
N ARG A 21 8.59 -16.37 9.06
CA ARG A 21 9.14 -17.72 8.92
C ARG A 21 10.66 -17.72 8.76
N VAL A 22 11.22 -16.74 8.06
CA VAL A 22 12.67 -16.68 7.75
C VAL A 22 13.48 -16.03 8.88
N PHE A 23 13.03 -14.90 9.43
CA PHE A 23 13.82 -14.07 10.34
C PHE A 23 13.51 -14.28 11.83
N THR A 24 12.39 -14.93 12.15
CA THR A 24 11.96 -15.18 13.53
C THR A 24 11.51 -16.63 13.78
N PRO A 25 12.42 -17.62 13.65
CA PRO A 25 12.10 -19.00 14.03
C PRO A 25 11.89 -19.15 15.55
N ILE A 26 12.46 -18.25 16.36
CA ILE A 26 12.38 -18.30 17.82
C ILE A 26 11.13 -17.54 18.31
N PRO A 27 10.19 -18.19 19.03
CA PRO A 27 9.03 -17.52 19.59
C PRO A 27 9.44 -16.49 20.66
N GLY A 28 8.85 -15.29 20.63
CA GLY A 28 9.04 -14.25 21.66
C GLY A 28 10.04 -13.13 21.33
N SER A 29 10.76 -13.18 20.21
CA SER A 29 11.68 -12.09 19.83
C SER A 29 10.93 -10.75 19.61
N ALA A 30 11.51 -9.64 20.08
CA ALA A 30 11.01 -8.28 19.84
C ALA A 30 10.73 -8.00 18.34
N ARG A 31 11.49 -8.67 17.46
CA ARG A 31 11.34 -8.61 16.00
C ARG A 31 10.01 -9.18 15.50
N ARG A 32 9.55 -10.28 16.13
CA ARG A 32 8.26 -10.90 15.83
C ARG A 32 7.11 -10.01 16.28
N ARG A 33 7.26 -9.32 17.42
CA ARG A 33 6.27 -8.33 17.88
C ARG A 33 6.15 -7.16 16.89
N ALA A 34 7.27 -6.62 16.38
CA ALA A 34 7.24 -5.56 15.39
C ALA A 34 6.52 -5.98 14.08
N LEU A 35 6.80 -7.19 13.58
CA LEU A 35 6.11 -7.73 12.38
C LEU A 35 4.61 -7.95 12.62
N LEU A 36 4.22 -8.45 13.79
CA LEU A 36 2.81 -8.61 14.16
C LEU A 36 2.09 -7.26 14.28
N ILE A 37 2.75 -6.24 14.85
CA ILE A 37 2.19 -4.88 14.92
C ILE A 37 1.94 -4.33 13.52
N LEU A 38 2.92 -4.45 12.61
CA LEU A 38 2.77 -4.06 11.21
C LEU A 38 1.62 -4.79 10.51
N LEU A 39 1.45 -6.08 10.80
CA LEU A 39 0.36 -6.89 10.27
C LEU A 39 -1.00 -6.39 10.75
N CYS A 40 -1.14 -6.17 12.06
CA CYS A 40 -2.38 -5.66 12.65
C CYS A 40 -2.72 -4.27 12.11
N LEU A 41 -1.73 -3.39 11.95
CA LEU A 41 -1.90 -2.06 11.35
C LEU A 41 -2.43 -2.14 9.92
N ASN A 42 -1.83 -2.99 9.08
CA ASN A 42 -2.28 -3.17 7.70
C ASN A 42 -3.70 -3.76 7.65
N MET A 43 -3.99 -4.79 8.44
CA MET A 43 -5.33 -5.38 8.52
C MET A 43 -6.39 -4.36 8.96
N GLY A 44 -6.09 -3.57 10.00
CA GLY A 44 -6.99 -2.51 10.48
C GLY A 44 -7.27 -1.46 9.40
N TYR A 45 -6.24 -1.06 8.64
CA TYR A 45 -6.40 -0.14 7.51
C TYR A 45 -7.33 -0.72 6.42
N PHE A 46 -7.11 -1.97 6.00
CA PHE A 46 -7.96 -2.61 4.98
C PHE A 46 -9.41 -2.76 5.43
N ILE A 47 -9.64 -3.12 6.70
CA ILE A 47 -10.99 -3.20 7.27
C ILE A 47 -11.65 -1.81 7.25
N GLY A 48 -10.93 -0.77 7.66
CA GLY A 48 -11.43 0.61 7.61
C GLY A 48 -11.80 1.06 6.20
N VAL A 49 -10.92 0.81 5.22
CA VAL A 49 -11.17 1.07 3.80
C VAL A 49 -12.40 0.33 3.28
N PHE A 50 -12.61 -0.92 3.69
CA PHE A 50 -13.77 -1.71 3.30
C PHE A 50 -15.09 -1.09 3.82
N PHE A 51 -15.13 -0.70 5.10
CA PHE A 51 -16.30 -0.02 5.66
C PHE A 51 -16.55 1.34 5.01
N VAL A 52 -15.50 2.13 4.79
CA VAL A 52 -15.63 3.41 4.09
C VAL A 52 -16.15 3.22 2.66
N SER A 53 -15.71 2.17 1.96
CA SER A 53 -16.18 1.87 0.60
C SER A 53 -17.67 1.50 0.57
N ILE A 54 -18.16 0.81 1.61
CA ILE A 54 -19.59 0.48 1.73
C ILE A 54 -20.43 1.71 2.10
N PHE A 55 -19.90 2.56 2.98
CA PHE A 55 -20.59 3.76 3.50
C PHE A 55 -20.10 5.06 2.86
N GLN A 56 -19.55 5.00 1.64
CA GLN A 56 -18.92 6.17 1.00
C GLN A 56 -19.90 7.29 0.64
N CYS A 57 -21.21 6.99 0.62
CA CYS A 57 -22.28 7.95 0.38
C CYS A 57 -23.31 7.89 1.50
N SER A 58 -23.80 9.06 1.91
CA SER A 58 -24.95 9.20 2.80
C SER A 58 -26.07 9.96 2.08
N PRO A 59 -27.24 9.33 1.81
CA PRO A 59 -27.56 7.92 2.06
C PRO A 59 -26.85 6.95 1.10
N SER A 60 -26.67 5.70 1.52
CA SER A 60 -26.03 4.64 0.71
C SER A 60 -26.80 4.33 -0.59
N GLU A 61 -28.10 4.62 -0.61
CA GLU A 61 -29.00 4.53 -1.76
C GLU A 61 -28.55 5.42 -2.91
N LYS A 62 -27.88 6.54 -2.61
CA LYS A 62 -27.34 7.46 -3.63
C LYS A 62 -26.28 6.80 -4.52
N LEU A 63 -25.63 5.74 -4.03
CA LEU A 63 -24.66 4.96 -4.81
C LEU A 63 -25.31 4.29 -6.03
N TRP A 64 -26.55 3.83 -5.88
CA TRP A 64 -27.29 3.11 -6.93
C TRP A 64 -28.30 4.02 -7.64
N ILE A 65 -28.80 5.06 -6.96
CA ILE A 65 -29.80 5.99 -7.47
C ILE A 65 -29.22 7.42 -7.41
N PRO A 66 -28.60 7.91 -8.51
CA PRO A 66 -27.90 9.20 -8.52
C PRO A 66 -28.84 10.41 -8.33
N THR A 67 -30.15 10.21 -8.46
CA THR A 67 -31.20 11.22 -8.29
C THR A 67 -31.49 11.56 -6.82
N VAL A 68 -31.02 10.75 -5.87
CA VAL A 68 -31.25 10.97 -4.42
C VAL A 68 -30.34 12.10 -3.92
N LYS A 69 -30.92 13.07 -3.21
CA LYS A 69 -30.15 14.14 -2.54
C LYS A 69 -29.32 13.54 -1.40
N GLY A 70 -28.02 13.82 -1.41
CA GLY A 70 -27.09 13.34 -0.39
C GLY A 70 -25.66 13.81 -0.68
N HIS A 71 -24.72 13.40 0.16
CA HIS A 71 -23.31 13.73 0.01
C HIS A 71 -22.50 12.43 -0.10
N CYS A 72 -21.50 12.41 -0.98
CA CYS A 72 -20.56 11.31 -1.14
C CYS A 72 -19.16 11.82 -0.80
N ILE A 73 -18.27 10.89 -0.41
CA ILE A 73 -16.85 11.20 -0.21
C ILE A 73 -16.22 11.68 -1.53
N ASN A 74 -15.31 12.64 -1.41
CA ASN A 74 -14.53 13.11 -2.55
C ASN A 74 -13.55 12.02 -2.98
N GLN A 75 -13.84 11.38 -4.12
CA GLN A 75 -13.01 10.36 -4.75
C GLN A 75 -11.50 10.73 -4.83
N PRO A 76 -11.10 11.93 -5.31
CA PRO A 76 -9.67 12.24 -5.47
C PRO A 76 -8.93 12.33 -4.12
N VAL A 77 -9.58 12.89 -3.10
CA VAL A 77 -9.01 12.99 -1.75
C VAL A 77 -8.87 11.61 -1.12
N TYR A 78 -9.88 10.76 -1.28
CA TYR A 78 -9.86 9.38 -0.79
C TYR A 78 -8.73 8.56 -1.45
N THR A 79 -8.59 8.66 -2.77
CA THR A 79 -7.51 8.00 -3.51
C THR A 79 -6.14 8.52 -3.10
N LEU A 80 -5.97 9.83 -2.88
CA LEU A 80 -4.70 10.41 -2.43
C LEU A 80 -4.28 9.87 -1.06
N ILE A 81 -5.18 9.95 -0.07
CA ILE A 81 -4.93 9.46 1.29
C ILE A 81 -4.62 7.96 1.24
N GLY A 82 -5.40 7.19 0.48
CA GLY A 82 -5.17 5.76 0.32
C GLY A 82 -3.81 5.44 -0.31
N GLY A 83 -3.42 6.19 -1.34
CA GLY A 83 -2.12 6.07 -1.98
C GLY A 83 -0.96 6.30 -1.02
N ILE A 84 -1.01 7.37 -0.21
CA ILE A 84 0.03 7.71 0.76
C ILE A 84 0.17 6.61 1.82
N PHE A 85 -0.95 6.13 2.38
CA PHE A 85 -0.93 5.05 3.37
C PHE A 85 -0.36 3.75 2.81
N ASN A 86 -0.74 3.41 1.57
CA ASN A 86 -0.29 2.19 0.93
C ASN A 86 1.22 2.25 0.64
N PHE A 87 1.70 3.37 0.08
CA PHE A 87 3.12 3.62 -0.17
C PHE A 87 3.95 3.57 1.12
N THR A 88 3.49 4.28 2.17
CA THR A 88 4.17 4.30 3.47
C THR A 88 4.29 2.89 4.06
N SER A 89 3.22 2.10 3.97
CA SER A 89 3.22 0.71 4.45
C SER A 89 4.20 -0.17 3.67
N ASP A 90 4.30 0.03 2.35
CA ASP A 90 5.23 -0.72 1.50
C ASP A 90 6.69 -0.35 1.82
N CYS A 91 6.98 0.94 2.00
CA CYS A 91 8.30 1.39 2.48
C CYS A 91 8.65 0.78 3.84
N LEU A 92 7.72 0.77 4.81
CA LEU A 92 7.95 0.16 6.10
C LEU A 92 8.21 -1.35 6.00
N MET A 93 7.46 -2.06 5.17
CA MET A 93 7.69 -3.49 4.92
C MET A 93 9.04 -3.77 4.26
N LEU A 94 9.49 -2.90 3.36
CA LEU A 94 10.80 -3.00 2.70
C LEU A 94 11.95 -2.64 3.64
N LEU A 95 11.78 -1.65 4.50
CA LEU A 95 12.79 -1.21 5.47
C LEU A 95 12.95 -2.19 6.63
N THR A 96 11.86 -2.85 7.04
CA THR A 96 11.85 -3.83 8.14
C THR A 96 12.95 -4.90 8.03
N PRO A 97 13.12 -5.64 6.90
CA PRO A 97 14.20 -6.61 6.75
C PRO A 97 15.58 -5.94 6.72
N ILE A 98 15.71 -4.73 6.14
CA ILE A 98 17.00 -4.01 6.08
C ILE A 98 17.47 -3.66 7.49
N ILE A 99 16.58 -3.13 8.34
CA ILE A 99 16.86 -2.83 9.74
C ILE A 99 17.25 -4.10 10.51
N PHE A 100 16.56 -5.22 10.27
CA PHE A 100 16.92 -6.50 10.89
C PHE A 100 18.27 -7.04 10.41
N ILE A 101 18.63 -6.85 9.14
CA ILE A 101 19.92 -7.25 8.57
C ILE A 101 21.06 -6.40 9.13
N TRP A 102 20.84 -5.10 9.34
CA TRP A 102 21.87 -4.23 9.92
C TRP A 102 22.16 -4.55 11.39
N LYS A 103 21.12 -4.94 12.16
CA LYS A 103 21.29 -5.32 13.57
C LYS A 103 21.78 -6.74 13.81
N LEU A 104 21.71 -7.62 12.81
CA LEU A 104 22.06 -9.03 12.95
C LEU A 104 23.00 -9.44 11.82
N ARG A 105 24.25 -9.82 12.12
CA ARG A 105 25.24 -10.36 11.16
C ARG A 105 24.70 -11.61 10.44
N LEU A 106 23.84 -11.43 9.45
CA LEU A 106 23.15 -12.49 8.73
C LEU A 106 23.90 -12.83 7.43
N SER A 107 23.79 -14.08 7.01
CA SER A 107 24.45 -14.62 5.81
C SER A 107 24.02 -13.92 4.51
N TRP A 108 24.96 -13.79 3.58
CA TRP A 108 24.84 -13.06 2.30
C TRP A 108 23.58 -13.37 1.48
N ASN A 109 23.08 -14.61 1.54
CA ASN A 109 21.90 -15.04 0.78
C ASN A 109 20.63 -14.27 1.15
N ARG A 110 20.49 -13.85 2.42
CA ARG A 110 19.31 -13.06 2.87
C ARG A 110 19.45 -11.59 2.52
N LYS A 111 20.68 -11.10 2.42
CA LYS A 111 21.00 -9.74 1.97
C LYS A 111 20.65 -9.56 0.49
N PHE A 112 20.90 -10.59 -0.33
CA PHE A 112 20.57 -10.59 -1.75
C PHE A 112 19.05 -10.49 -2.00
N GLY A 113 18.23 -11.25 -1.26
CA GLY A 113 16.77 -11.17 -1.38
C GLY A 113 16.21 -9.77 -1.11
N ALA A 114 16.74 -9.04 -0.12
CA ALA A 114 16.31 -7.68 0.17
C ALA A 114 16.63 -6.70 -0.96
N VAL A 115 17.83 -6.81 -1.56
CA VAL A 115 18.25 -5.97 -2.70
C VAL A 115 17.36 -6.22 -3.92
N VAL A 116 17.03 -7.48 -4.21
CA VAL A 116 16.14 -7.84 -5.33
C VAL A 116 14.75 -7.26 -5.15
N VAL A 117 14.16 -7.37 -3.95
CA VAL A 117 12.82 -6.82 -3.69
C VAL A 117 12.82 -5.29 -3.78
N PHE A 118 13.88 -4.62 -3.32
CA PHE A 118 14.02 -3.17 -3.44
C PHE A 118 14.12 -2.71 -4.90
N LEU A 119 14.91 -3.42 -5.72
CA LEU A 119 15.02 -3.17 -7.16
C LEU A 119 13.68 -3.38 -7.89
N ILE A 120 12.95 -4.46 -7.57
CA ILE A 120 11.63 -4.71 -8.14
C ILE A 120 10.65 -3.60 -7.75
N GLY A 121 10.70 -3.10 -6.51
CA GLY A 121 9.91 -1.96 -6.06
C GLY A 121 10.16 -0.71 -6.90
N ILE A 122 11.43 -0.32 -7.08
CA ILE A 122 11.80 0.83 -7.91
C ILE A 122 11.32 0.66 -9.36
N LEU A 123 11.48 -0.53 -9.94
CA LEU A 123 11.02 -0.81 -11.30
C LEU A 123 9.49 -0.77 -11.43
N ALA A 124 8.75 -1.29 -10.44
CA ALA A 124 7.30 -1.21 -10.42
C ALA A 124 6.81 0.24 -10.33
N CYS A 125 7.50 1.09 -9.57
CA CYS A 125 7.20 2.52 -9.50
C CYS A 125 7.51 3.23 -10.83
N ALA A 126 8.66 2.95 -11.45
CA ALA A 126 9.02 3.50 -12.76
C ALA A 126 8.02 3.09 -13.86
N THR A 127 7.58 1.83 -13.88
CA THR A 127 6.58 1.36 -14.85
C THR A 127 5.21 2.00 -14.63
N SER A 128 4.81 2.25 -13.37
CA SER A 128 3.58 2.99 -13.06
C SER A 128 3.61 4.42 -13.60
N ILE A 129 4.73 5.14 -13.42
CA ILE A 129 4.93 6.50 -13.96
C ILE A 129 4.83 6.48 -15.49
N LEU A 130 5.55 5.57 -16.15
CA LEU A 130 5.53 5.46 -17.60
C LEU A 130 4.12 5.18 -18.13
N ARG A 131 3.40 4.23 -17.52
CA ARG A 131 2.04 3.88 -17.93
C ARG A 131 1.10 5.08 -17.85
N VAL A 132 1.24 5.90 -16.82
CA VAL A 132 0.43 7.10 -16.65
C VAL A 132 0.80 8.16 -17.69
N ILE A 133 2.09 8.45 -17.90
CA ILE A 133 2.56 9.41 -18.92
C ILE A 133 2.04 9.05 -20.31
N TYR A 134 2.09 7.77 -20.68
CA TYR A 134 1.56 7.30 -21.97
C TYR A 134 0.02 7.35 -22.05
N SER A 135 -0.68 7.41 -20.92
CA SER A 135 -2.15 7.55 -20.87
C SER A 135 -2.64 9.00 -20.90
N ILE A 136 -1.74 9.98 -20.69
CA ILE A 136 -2.04 11.43 -20.67
C ILE A 136 -2.67 11.98 -21.96
N PRO A 137 -2.43 11.46 -23.19
CA PRO A 137 -3.07 12.03 -24.39
C PRO A 137 -4.61 12.00 -24.37
N ARG A 138 -5.24 11.29 -23.42
CA ARG A 138 -6.71 11.14 -23.33
C ARG A 138 -7.40 11.90 -22.20
N ILE A 139 -6.70 12.46 -21.21
CA ILE A 139 -7.33 13.05 -20.02
C ILE A 139 -6.70 14.42 -19.73
N LYS A 140 -7.33 15.48 -20.24
CA LYS A 140 -6.94 16.88 -20.04
C LYS A 140 -7.68 17.47 -18.84
N ASP A 141 -7.50 16.87 -17.66
CA ASP A 141 -8.06 17.37 -16.40
C ASP A 141 -6.92 17.72 -15.42
N SER A 142 -6.80 19.00 -15.06
CA SER A 142 -5.75 19.56 -14.19
C SER A 142 -5.62 18.89 -12.82
N GLU A 143 -6.67 18.21 -12.35
CA GLU A 143 -6.69 17.53 -11.05
C GLU A 143 -5.81 16.26 -11.05
N SER A 144 -5.77 15.53 -12.17
CA SER A 144 -4.91 14.34 -12.30
C SER A 144 -3.42 14.70 -12.36
N TYR A 145 -3.06 15.86 -12.92
CA TYR A 145 -1.70 16.40 -12.95
C TYR A 145 -1.19 16.74 -11.53
N ASN A 146 -2.01 17.41 -10.71
CA ASN A 146 -1.61 17.78 -9.34
C ASN A 146 -1.45 16.55 -8.45
N VAL A 147 -2.30 15.54 -8.61
CA VAL A 147 -2.20 14.26 -7.91
C VAL A 147 -0.92 13.51 -8.34
N LEU A 148 -0.60 13.50 -9.64
CA LEU A 148 0.65 12.95 -10.17
C LEU A 148 1.89 13.63 -9.59
N VAL A 149 1.92 14.97 -9.59
CA VAL A 149 3.04 15.76 -9.07
C VAL A 149 3.19 15.59 -7.56
N THR A 150 2.09 15.48 -6.81
CA THR A 150 2.12 15.24 -5.36
C THR A 150 2.65 13.85 -5.02
N VAL A 151 2.20 12.82 -5.74
CA VAL A 151 2.71 11.45 -5.58
C VAL A 151 4.20 11.36 -5.99
N ALA A 152 4.61 12.07 -7.03
CA ALA A 152 6.01 12.12 -7.48
C ALA A 152 6.93 12.94 -6.55
N LEU A 153 6.42 13.97 -5.87
CA LEU A 153 7.20 14.81 -4.94
C LEU A 153 7.29 14.23 -3.52
N CYS A 154 6.35 13.37 -3.13
CA CYS A 154 6.32 12.75 -1.80
C CYS A 154 7.08 11.41 -1.73
N MET A 155 7.67 11.00 -2.86
CA MET A 155 8.43 9.77 -3.07
C MET A 155 9.92 10.07 -3.21
#